data_AF-A0A812ZXL3-F1
#
_entry.id   AF-A0A812ZXL3-F1
#
_cell.length_a   1.000
_cell.length_b   1.000
_cell.length_c   1.000
_cell.angle_alpha   90.00
_cell.angle_beta   90.00
_cell.angle_gamma   90.00
#
_symmetry.space_group_name_H-M   'P 1'
#
loop_
_entity.id
_entity.type
_entity.pdbx_description
1 polymer ?
#
loop_
_entity_poly.entity_id
_entity_poly.type
_entity_poly.pdbx_seq_one_letter_code
_entity_poly.pdbx_strand_id
1 'polypeptide(L)'
;MRRFWSALVLFLGGGCCWAEESIPDKVGVQVRLTKQEKTALKKLECSICKAVISEMHMEVARHSMTEQGAGSEERIWETSNAMCLALLQKYRLNLDGEPSLDAKNEDDDESAMAAAAEAGKQESFMRSMLVFKMGCQQWLEDYGGDTSGYVYKSVKEGKQSPAGAAQEFCIRSAKLCGKGVKGKKKQDSDDKKRLAQRAKMAEKEEAVEEKRKKEDPMRSLPEDSKFGIQRLLEMARDDPLHYLDDATKARIRTARADLRCDVCRRVLEETVSEVIPKPKSLRSESDILSILEGICAGGPDLSIPNYFGVEPPPLPPDWTDRWRPKLDKQLNRYVLKPAPKKRRQKREKWRSLAKDGKQQPPESEESEEDTMLTLTCKDVLEPERFSEALFHELGLCQAASSCAAASRAAAQVCTGANGRPCAVEGVEDVMKKAEL
;
A
#
# COMPACT_ATOMS: atom_id res chain seq x y z
N MET A 1 -34.24 -17.02 -78.97
CA MET A 1 -33.23 -17.99 -78.51
C MET A 1 -32.49 -17.37 -77.33
N ARG A 2 -32.54 -17.98 -76.12
CA ARG A 2 -31.38 -18.49 -75.31
C ARG A 2 -30.34 -17.40 -74.96
N ARG A 3 -29.82 -17.17 -73.74
CA ARG A 3 -29.69 -17.81 -72.40
C ARG A 3 -29.03 -16.71 -71.50
N PHE A 4 -29.42 -16.47 -70.23
CA PHE A 4 -28.97 -17.08 -68.96
C PHE A 4 -27.60 -16.61 -68.38
N TRP A 5 -27.57 -16.33 -67.05
CA TRP A 5 -26.44 -16.14 -66.08
C TRP A 5 -25.73 -14.77 -66.05
N SER A 6 -25.12 -14.27 -64.96
CA SER A 6 -25.24 -14.32 -63.48
C SER A 6 -23.95 -13.67 -62.94
N ALA A 7 -24.04 -12.92 -61.83
CA ALA A 7 -22.95 -12.60 -60.88
C ALA A 7 -21.86 -11.60 -61.40
N LEU A 8 -21.06 -10.86 -60.62
CA LEU A 8 -20.77 -10.73 -59.19
C LEU A 8 -19.82 -9.51 -59.02
N VAL A 9 -19.73 -8.97 -57.79
CA VAL A 9 -18.65 -8.13 -57.19
C VAL A 9 -18.48 -6.66 -57.63
N LEU A 10 -18.70 -5.73 -56.69
CA LEU A 10 -17.66 -4.90 -56.03
C LEU A 10 -18.32 -3.75 -55.25
N PHE A 11 -18.49 -3.94 -53.94
CA PHE A 11 -18.59 -2.84 -52.99
C PHE A 11 -17.52 -3.02 -51.93
N LEU A 12 -16.50 -2.16 -52.01
CA LEU A 12 -15.44 -1.98 -51.03
C LEU A 12 -16.05 -1.38 -49.75
N GLY A 13 -16.16 -2.20 -48.70
CA GLY A 13 -16.46 -1.75 -47.34
C GLY A 13 -15.17 -1.67 -46.54
N GLY A 14 -14.76 -0.44 -46.20
CA GLY A 14 -13.55 -0.14 -45.45
C GLY A 14 -13.48 -0.79 -44.08
N GLY A 15 -12.34 -1.40 -43.77
CA GLY A 15 -12.00 -1.87 -42.44
C GLY A 15 -11.60 -0.71 -41.54
N CYS A 16 -12.32 -0.53 -40.44
CA CYS A 16 -11.82 0.26 -39.30
C CYS A 16 -10.77 -0.57 -38.56
N CYS A 17 -9.53 -0.06 -38.54
CA CYS A 17 -8.48 -0.49 -37.62
C CYS A 17 -8.91 -0.17 -36.17
N TRP A 18 -9.22 -1.21 -35.39
CA TRP A 18 -9.26 -1.11 -33.94
C TRP A 18 -7.82 -1.31 -33.45
N ALA A 19 -7.25 -0.28 -32.82
CA ALA A 19 -5.96 -0.38 -32.17
C ALA A 19 -5.99 -1.50 -31.10
N GLU A 20 -4.95 -2.33 -31.08
CA GLU A 20 -4.73 -3.35 -30.05
C GLU A 20 -4.39 -2.66 -28.73
N GLU A 21 -5.39 -2.35 -27.93
CA GLU A 21 -5.19 -1.84 -26.57
C GLU A 21 -4.87 -3.03 -25.66
N SER A 22 -3.64 -3.06 -25.13
CA SER A 22 -3.14 -4.00 -24.14
C SER A 22 -3.31 -3.42 -22.74
N ILE A 23 -3.93 -4.17 -21.82
CA ILE A 23 -4.05 -3.79 -20.42
C ILE A 23 -2.86 -4.43 -19.68
N PRO A 24 -1.94 -3.64 -19.09
CA PRO A 24 -0.83 -4.19 -18.32
C PRO A 24 -1.35 -4.77 -17.00
N ASP A 25 -1.12 -6.07 -16.78
CA ASP A 25 -1.28 -6.68 -15.46
C ASP A 25 -0.09 -6.25 -14.58
N LYS A 26 -0.34 -5.96 -13.30
CA LYS A 26 0.68 -5.51 -12.32
C LYS A 26 1.76 -6.57 -12.04
N VAL A 27 1.65 -7.76 -12.63
CA VAL A 27 2.56 -8.91 -12.48
C VAL A 27 3.37 -9.20 -13.76
N GLY A 28 3.37 -8.31 -14.76
CA GLY A 28 4.29 -8.37 -15.90
C GLY A 28 3.94 -9.37 -17.02
N VAL A 29 2.86 -10.15 -16.90
CA VAL A 29 2.35 -11.01 -17.98
C VAL A 29 1.20 -10.29 -18.69
N GLN A 30 1.44 -9.78 -19.91
CA GLN A 30 0.40 -9.15 -20.71
C GLN A 30 -0.61 -10.21 -21.23
N VAL A 31 -1.73 -10.38 -20.54
CA VAL A 31 -2.81 -11.25 -21.01
C VAL A 31 -3.66 -10.52 -22.05
N ARG A 32 -3.50 -10.89 -23.34
CA ARG A 32 -4.32 -10.33 -24.43
C ARG A 32 -5.64 -11.09 -24.55
N LEU A 33 -6.77 -10.37 -24.50
CA LEU A 33 -8.09 -10.92 -24.79
C LEU A 33 -8.32 -11.06 -26.29
N THR A 34 -8.81 -12.22 -26.73
CA THR A 34 -9.21 -12.47 -28.11
C THR A 34 -10.48 -11.70 -28.47
N LYS A 35 -10.76 -11.54 -29.78
CA LYS A 35 -11.99 -10.89 -30.24
C LYS A 35 -13.26 -11.61 -29.78
N GLN A 36 -13.20 -12.94 -29.68
CA GLN A 36 -14.30 -13.77 -29.19
C GLN A 36 -14.55 -13.53 -27.71
N GLU A 37 -13.50 -13.53 -26.88
CA GLU A 37 -13.58 -13.22 -25.45
C GLU A 37 -14.14 -11.82 -25.19
N LYS A 38 -13.65 -10.80 -25.92
CA LYS A 38 -14.18 -9.44 -25.81
C LYS A 38 -15.67 -9.37 -26.16
N THR A 39 -16.10 -10.14 -27.16
CA THR A 39 -17.51 -10.18 -27.58
C THR A 39 -18.37 -10.94 -26.58
N ALA A 40 -17.84 -12.01 -25.96
CA ALA A 40 -18.49 -12.74 -24.88
C ALA A 40 -18.72 -11.85 -23.65
N LEU A 41 -17.68 -11.13 -23.22
CA LEU A 41 -17.79 -10.18 -22.11
C LEU A 41 -18.83 -9.09 -22.37
N LYS A 42 -18.87 -8.53 -23.60
CA LYS A 42 -19.90 -7.55 -23.99
C LYS A 42 -21.32 -8.09 -23.92
N LYS A 43 -21.53 -9.35 -24.31
CA LYS A 43 -22.85 -10.00 -24.17
C LYS A 43 -23.24 -10.19 -22.71
N LEU A 44 -22.24 -10.38 -21.85
CA LEU A 44 -22.41 -10.64 -20.42
C LEU A 44 -22.39 -9.36 -19.56
N GLU A 45 -22.21 -8.17 -20.12
CA GLU A 45 -22.13 -6.90 -19.37
C GLU A 45 -23.28 -6.71 -18.37
N CYS A 46 -24.51 -7.08 -18.75
CA CYS A 46 -25.66 -7.01 -17.85
C CYS A 46 -25.55 -8.01 -16.68
N SER A 47 -25.09 -9.24 -16.95
CA SER A 47 -24.88 -10.27 -15.93
C SER A 47 -23.74 -9.90 -14.99
N ILE A 48 -22.63 -9.41 -15.54
CA ILE A 48 -21.47 -8.91 -14.79
C ILE A 48 -21.89 -7.75 -13.90
N CYS A 49 -22.60 -6.75 -14.44
CA CYS A 49 -23.13 -5.63 -13.67
C CYS A 49 -23.96 -6.11 -12.48
N LYS A 50 -24.91 -7.03 -12.71
CA LYS A 50 -25.77 -7.52 -11.62
C LYS A 50 -24.98 -8.25 -10.55
N ALA A 51 -24.03 -9.08 -10.95
CA ALA A 51 -23.17 -9.82 -10.02
C ALA A 51 -22.30 -8.85 -9.20
N VAL A 52 -21.60 -7.92 -9.85
CA VAL A 52 -20.77 -6.91 -9.19
C VAL A 52 -21.57 -6.10 -8.18
N ILE A 53 -22.72 -5.54 -8.57
CA ILE A 53 -23.52 -4.70 -7.67
C ILE A 53 -24.08 -5.52 -6.51
N SER A 54 -24.56 -6.74 -6.75
CA SER A 54 -25.11 -7.59 -5.69
C SER A 54 -24.04 -7.95 -4.67
N GLU A 55 -22.86 -8.39 -5.11
CA GLU A 55 -21.74 -8.75 -4.23
C GLU A 55 -21.22 -7.54 -3.46
N MET A 56 -20.99 -6.43 -4.16
CA MET A 56 -20.52 -5.20 -3.54
C MET A 56 -21.50 -4.66 -2.50
N HIS A 57 -22.81 -4.77 -2.75
CA HIS A 57 -23.84 -4.41 -1.77
C HIS A 57 -23.82 -5.33 -0.54
N MET A 58 -23.63 -6.64 -0.73
CA MET A 58 -23.53 -7.58 0.40
C MET A 58 -22.30 -7.32 1.25
N GLU A 59 -21.14 -7.08 0.63
CA GLU A 59 -19.88 -6.84 1.34
C GLU A 59 -19.91 -5.51 2.12
N VAL A 60 -20.39 -4.44 1.50
CA VAL A 60 -20.56 -3.14 2.16
C VAL A 60 -21.50 -3.22 3.36
N ALA A 61 -22.59 -4.00 3.24
CA ALA A 61 -23.52 -4.22 4.34
C ALA A 61 -22.92 -5.11 5.44
N ARG A 62 -22.25 -6.21 5.07
CA ARG A 62 -21.65 -7.18 6.00
C ARG A 62 -20.56 -6.56 6.86
N HIS A 63 -19.75 -5.67 6.27
CA HIS A 63 -18.64 -5.01 6.95
C HIS A 63 -19.00 -3.66 7.57
N SER A 64 -20.30 -3.30 7.60
CA SER A 64 -20.79 -2.02 8.13
C SER A 64 -20.03 -0.81 7.58
N MET A 65 -19.64 -0.86 6.29
CA MET A 65 -18.83 0.19 5.64
C MET A 65 -19.58 1.52 5.45
N THR A 66 -20.81 1.62 5.96
CA THR A 66 -21.64 2.83 5.94
C THR A 66 -21.79 3.49 7.33
N GLU A 67 -21.31 2.83 8.40
CA GLU A 67 -21.35 3.35 9.77
C GLU A 67 -20.08 4.17 10.11
N GLN A 68 -20.20 5.04 11.12
CA GLN A 68 -19.41 6.26 11.36
C GLN A 68 -17.87 6.17 11.17
N GLY A 69 -17.30 7.19 10.51
CA GLY A 69 -15.87 7.56 10.58
C GLY A 69 -14.89 6.70 9.78
N ALA A 70 -15.30 5.51 9.32
CA ALA A 70 -14.44 4.54 8.64
C ALA A 70 -14.94 4.13 7.24
N GLY A 71 -15.94 4.81 6.68
CA GLY A 71 -16.55 4.44 5.41
C GLY A 71 -16.89 5.64 4.53
N SER A 72 -15.89 6.15 3.81
CA SER A 72 -16.13 7.04 2.67
C SER A 72 -16.44 6.21 1.42
N GLU A 73 -17.16 6.80 0.48
CA GLU A 73 -17.36 6.26 -0.88
C GLU A 73 -16.04 5.80 -1.53
N GLU A 74 -14.94 6.49 -1.19
CA GLU A 74 -13.57 6.18 -1.62
C GLU A 74 -13.08 4.81 -1.12
N ARG A 75 -13.36 4.42 0.13
CA ARG A 75 -12.98 3.08 0.63
C ARG A 75 -13.73 1.96 -0.09
N ILE A 76 -14.99 2.19 -0.41
CA ILE A 76 -15.79 1.23 -1.18
C ILE A 76 -15.21 1.11 -2.60
N TRP A 77 -14.78 2.21 -3.21
CA TRP A 77 -14.06 2.20 -4.48
C TRP A 77 -12.71 1.49 -4.39
N GLU A 78 -11.93 1.67 -3.33
CA GLU A 78 -10.65 0.98 -3.12
C GLU A 78 -10.82 -0.56 -3.02
N THR A 79 -11.96 -1.02 -2.49
CA THR A 79 -12.29 -2.46 -2.42
C THR A 79 -12.73 -3.08 -3.75
N SER A 80 -12.87 -2.30 -4.82
CA SER A 80 -13.31 -2.77 -6.14
C SER A 80 -12.49 -3.95 -6.67
N ASN A 81 -11.17 -3.93 -6.52
CA ASN A 81 -10.31 -5.05 -6.94
C ASN A 81 -10.59 -6.33 -6.14
N ALA A 82 -10.85 -6.21 -4.83
CA ALA A 82 -11.23 -7.35 -3.99
C ALA A 82 -12.58 -7.94 -4.42
N MET A 83 -13.52 -7.10 -4.89
CA MET A 83 -14.81 -7.56 -5.40
C MET A 83 -14.67 -8.46 -6.63
N CYS A 84 -13.73 -8.18 -7.54
CA CYS A 84 -13.48 -9.09 -8.66
C CYS A 84 -12.97 -10.46 -8.21
N LEU A 85 -12.17 -10.53 -7.15
CA LEU A 85 -11.72 -11.80 -6.60
C LEU A 85 -12.87 -12.57 -5.94
N ALA A 86 -13.73 -11.88 -5.18
CA ALA A 86 -14.94 -12.47 -4.61
C ALA A 86 -15.89 -13.02 -5.71
N LEU A 87 -16.02 -12.30 -6.82
CA LEU A 87 -16.79 -12.77 -7.97
C LEU A 87 -16.19 -14.03 -8.60
N LEU A 88 -14.87 -14.15 -8.68
CA LEU A 88 -14.22 -15.36 -9.20
C LEU A 88 -14.45 -16.58 -8.30
N GLN A 89 -14.65 -16.36 -7.00
CA GLN A 89 -14.99 -17.43 -6.04
C GLN A 89 -16.45 -17.86 -6.16
N LYS A 90 -17.36 -16.93 -6.50
CA LYS A 90 -18.82 -17.18 -6.52
C LYS A 90 -19.40 -17.45 -7.90
N TYR A 91 -18.69 -17.09 -8.98
CA TYR A 91 -19.19 -17.21 -10.33
C TYR A 91 -18.16 -17.87 -11.26
N ARG A 92 -18.67 -18.57 -12.25
CA ARG A 92 -17.91 -19.22 -13.31
C ARG A 92 -18.34 -18.66 -14.66
N LEU A 93 -17.37 -18.19 -15.42
CA LEU A 93 -17.58 -17.84 -16.82
C LEU A 93 -17.51 -19.11 -17.67
N ASN A 94 -18.59 -19.40 -18.39
CA ASN A 94 -18.60 -20.47 -19.38
C ASN A 94 -18.46 -19.86 -20.78
N LEU A 95 -17.39 -20.25 -21.47
CA LEU A 95 -17.14 -19.86 -22.87
C LEU A 95 -17.44 -21.00 -23.86
N ASP A 96 -17.70 -22.21 -23.36
CA ASP A 96 -18.06 -23.38 -24.16
C ASP A 96 -19.54 -23.27 -24.58
N GLY A 97 -19.81 -22.56 -25.69
CA GLY A 97 -21.15 -22.41 -26.26
C GLY A 97 -21.69 -20.98 -26.20
N GLU A 98 -22.93 -20.81 -25.74
CA GLU A 98 -23.47 -19.47 -25.48
C GLU A 98 -22.85 -18.93 -24.19
N PRO A 99 -22.16 -17.78 -24.22
CA PRO A 99 -21.48 -17.27 -23.03
C PRO A 99 -22.46 -17.06 -21.88
N SER A 100 -22.20 -17.71 -20.76
CA SER A 100 -22.99 -17.60 -19.53
C SER A 100 -22.09 -17.30 -18.33
N LEU A 101 -22.70 -16.66 -17.33
CA LEU A 101 -22.09 -16.44 -16.02
C LEU A 101 -22.93 -17.21 -15.00
N ASP A 102 -22.40 -18.34 -14.55
CA ASP A 102 -23.10 -19.29 -13.70
C ASP A 102 -22.60 -19.15 -12.25
N ALA A 103 -23.49 -19.23 -11.27
CA ALA A 103 -23.09 -19.23 -9.86
C ALA A 103 -22.43 -20.57 -9.51
N LYS A 104 -21.33 -20.51 -8.74
CA LYS A 104 -20.65 -21.67 -8.16
C LYS A 104 -21.34 -22.07 -6.85
N ASN A 105 -21.33 -23.37 -6.54
CA ASN A 105 -21.67 -23.83 -5.19
C ASN A 105 -20.45 -23.68 -4.28
N GLU A 106 -20.67 -23.52 -2.97
CA GLU A 106 -19.60 -23.26 -1.99
C GLU A 106 -18.52 -24.37 -1.92
N ASP A 107 -18.82 -25.59 -2.40
CA ASP A 107 -17.91 -26.75 -2.42
C ASP A 107 -17.24 -27.00 -3.81
N ASP A 108 -17.46 -26.13 -4.80
CA ASP A 108 -17.14 -26.44 -6.20
C ASP A 108 -15.68 -26.15 -6.62
N ASP A 109 -14.88 -25.38 -5.89
CA ASP A 109 -13.58 -24.93 -6.43
C ASP A 109 -12.54 -26.06 -6.55
N GLU A 110 -12.40 -26.91 -5.53
CA GLU A 110 -11.50 -28.08 -5.60
C GLU A 110 -12.08 -29.16 -6.52
N SER A 111 -13.39 -29.39 -6.46
CA SER A 111 -14.09 -30.38 -7.27
C SER A 111 -14.09 -30.01 -8.76
N ALA A 112 -14.29 -28.75 -9.11
CA ALA A 112 -14.29 -28.29 -10.49
C ALA A 112 -12.89 -28.23 -11.09
N MET A 113 -11.86 -27.90 -10.29
CA MET A 113 -10.47 -27.98 -10.75
C MET A 113 -10.06 -29.45 -10.96
N ALA A 114 -10.43 -30.36 -10.05
CA ALA A 114 -10.21 -31.79 -10.21
C ALA A 114 -10.96 -32.35 -11.44
N ALA A 115 -12.23 -32.02 -11.62
CA ALA A 115 -13.02 -32.45 -12.77
C ALA A 115 -12.50 -31.86 -14.10
N ALA A 116 -12.00 -30.62 -14.09
CA ALA A 116 -11.36 -30.01 -15.27
C ALA A 116 -10.02 -30.68 -15.59
N ALA A 117 -9.25 -31.10 -14.58
CA ALA A 117 -8.02 -31.86 -14.75
C ALA A 117 -8.33 -33.27 -15.31
N GLU A 118 -9.33 -33.97 -14.77
CA GLU A 118 -9.78 -35.28 -15.25
C GLU A 118 -10.31 -35.22 -16.70
N ALA A 119 -10.98 -34.12 -17.08
CA ALA A 119 -11.48 -33.90 -18.42
C ALA A 119 -10.44 -33.30 -19.40
N GLY A 120 -9.20 -33.05 -18.96
CA GLY A 120 -8.15 -32.43 -19.78
C GLY A 120 -8.46 -30.98 -20.20
N LYS A 121 -9.35 -30.28 -19.50
CA LYS A 121 -9.82 -28.92 -19.78
C LYS A 121 -9.26 -27.85 -18.83
N GLN A 122 -8.24 -28.18 -18.05
CA GLN A 122 -7.65 -27.28 -17.04
C GLN A 122 -7.22 -25.92 -17.62
N GLU A 123 -6.64 -25.90 -18.83
CA GLU A 123 -6.21 -24.66 -19.50
C GLU A 123 -7.40 -23.75 -19.88
N SER A 124 -8.48 -24.33 -20.41
CA SER A 124 -9.71 -23.58 -20.76
C SER A 124 -10.39 -23.00 -19.51
N PHE A 125 -10.38 -23.76 -18.40
CA PHE A 125 -10.89 -23.29 -17.12
C PHE A 125 -10.11 -22.08 -16.59
N MET A 126 -8.78 -22.18 -16.53
CA MET A 126 -7.90 -21.08 -16.11
C MET A 126 -8.03 -19.87 -17.03
N ARG A 127 -8.15 -20.09 -18.34
CA ARG A 127 -8.37 -19.03 -19.32
C ARG A 127 -9.69 -18.31 -19.08
N SER A 128 -10.77 -19.04 -18.85
CA SER A 128 -12.09 -18.44 -18.58
C SER A 128 -12.09 -17.62 -17.29
N MET A 129 -11.38 -18.07 -16.25
CA MET A 129 -11.19 -17.33 -15.01
C MET A 129 -10.43 -16.01 -15.25
N LEU A 130 -9.33 -16.05 -16.01
CA LEU A 130 -8.57 -14.85 -16.38
C LEU A 130 -9.40 -13.87 -17.21
N VAL A 131 -10.15 -14.38 -18.20
CA VAL A 131 -11.05 -13.55 -19.03
C VAL A 131 -12.10 -12.88 -18.17
N PHE A 132 -12.69 -13.60 -17.21
CA PHE A 132 -13.68 -13.04 -16.30
C PHE A 132 -13.09 -11.99 -15.36
N LYS A 133 -11.90 -12.25 -14.78
CA LYS A 133 -11.16 -11.28 -13.96
C LYS A 133 -10.96 -9.96 -14.71
N MET A 134 -10.42 -10.06 -15.93
CA MET A 134 -10.18 -8.90 -16.80
C MET A 134 -11.48 -8.16 -17.15
N GLY A 135 -12.55 -8.91 -17.45
CA GLY A 135 -13.87 -8.33 -17.73
C GLY A 135 -14.46 -7.59 -16.54
N CYS A 136 -14.31 -8.14 -15.32
CA CYS A 136 -14.73 -7.49 -14.09
C CYS A 136 -13.93 -6.21 -13.80
N GLN A 137 -12.60 -6.27 -13.94
CA GLN A 137 -11.74 -5.10 -13.72
C GLN A 137 -12.07 -3.98 -14.72
N GLN A 138 -12.20 -4.31 -16.01
CA GLN A 138 -12.62 -3.35 -17.03
C GLN A 138 -13.98 -2.73 -16.69
N TRP A 139 -14.94 -3.55 -16.25
CA TRP A 139 -16.27 -3.07 -15.88
C TRP A 139 -16.20 -2.10 -14.68
N LEU A 140 -15.40 -2.40 -13.66
CA LEU A 140 -15.21 -1.52 -12.51
C LEU A 140 -14.44 -0.24 -12.87
N GLU A 141 -13.51 -0.28 -13.81
CA GLU A 141 -12.87 0.93 -14.32
C GLU A 141 -13.85 1.84 -15.05
N ASP A 142 -14.82 1.26 -15.75
CA ASP A 142 -15.82 2.01 -16.53
C ASP A 142 -16.96 2.55 -15.66
N TYR A 143 -17.42 1.77 -14.68
CA TYR A 143 -18.62 2.07 -13.88
C TYR A 143 -18.38 2.21 -12.39
N GLY A 144 -17.22 1.82 -11.87
CA GLY A 144 -17.10 1.56 -10.44
C GLY A 144 -17.19 2.84 -9.57
N GLY A 145 -16.87 4.02 -10.12
CA GLY A 145 -17.05 5.30 -9.40
C GLY A 145 -18.52 5.64 -9.19
N ASP A 146 -19.36 5.44 -10.22
CA ASP A 146 -20.82 5.57 -10.09
C ASP A 146 -21.40 4.44 -9.22
N THR A 147 -20.76 3.27 -9.27
CA THR A 147 -21.16 2.08 -8.52
C THR A 147 -20.92 2.24 -7.02
N SER A 148 -19.74 2.71 -6.59
CA SER A 148 -19.39 2.85 -5.17
C SER A 148 -20.31 3.85 -4.48
N GLY A 149 -20.58 5.00 -5.11
CA GLY A 149 -21.52 5.99 -4.59
C GLY A 149 -22.95 5.46 -4.52
N TYR A 150 -23.39 4.73 -5.54
CA TYR A 150 -24.72 4.11 -5.55
C TYR A 150 -24.87 3.05 -4.44
N VAL A 151 -23.91 2.12 -4.35
CA VAL A 151 -23.93 1.04 -3.35
C VAL A 151 -23.88 1.60 -1.94
N TYR A 152 -22.98 2.57 -1.67
CA TYR A 152 -22.91 3.26 -0.37
C TYR A 152 -24.28 3.79 0.04
N LYS A 153 -24.93 4.52 -0.87
CA LYS A 153 -26.25 5.12 -0.61
C LYS A 153 -27.33 4.06 -0.41
N SER A 154 -27.35 3.03 -1.25
CA SER A 154 -28.35 1.96 -1.20
C SER A 154 -28.28 1.20 0.13
N VAL A 155 -27.08 0.82 0.57
CA VAL A 155 -26.85 0.13 1.85
C VAL A 155 -27.18 1.05 3.03
N LYS A 156 -26.70 2.29 3.01
CA LYS A 156 -26.92 3.26 4.11
C LYS A 156 -28.39 3.57 4.33
N GLU A 157 -29.18 3.64 3.25
CA GLU A 157 -30.61 3.88 3.34
C GLU A 157 -31.39 2.60 3.73
N GLY A 158 -30.80 1.40 3.57
CA GLY A 158 -31.41 0.12 3.93
C GLY A 158 -32.68 -0.23 3.14
N LYS A 159 -32.90 0.42 1.99
CA LYS A 159 -34.19 0.35 1.26
C LYS A 159 -34.25 -0.78 0.23
N GLN A 160 -33.13 -1.42 -0.10
CA GLN A 160 -33.04 -2.36 -1.21
C GLN A 160 -32.33 -3.64 -0.80
N SER A 161 -32.81 -4.77 -1.32
CA SER A 161 -32.06 -6.01 -1.31
C SER A 161 -30.91 -5.93 -2.32
N PRO A 162 -29.83 -6.73 -2.18
CA PRO A 162 -28.73 -6.77 -3.14
C PRO A 162 -29.20 -6.96 -4.59
N ALA A 163 -30.16 -7.87 -4.81
CA ALA A 163 -30.77 -8.10 -6.12
C ALA A 163 -31.58 -6.90 -6.64
N GLY A 164 -32.29 -6.19 -5.75
CA GLY A 164 -33.04 -4.98 -6.09
C GLY A 164 -32.13 -3.82 -6.48
N ALA A 165 -31.05 -3.61 -5.72
CA ALA A 165 -30.02 -2.60 -6.01
C ALA A 165 -29.32 -2.90 -7.34
N ALA A 166 -28.93 -4.16 -7.57
CA ALA A 166 -28.36 -4.61 -8.84
C ALA A 166 -29.30 -4.36 -10.03
N GLN A 167 -30.58 -4.69 -9.88
CA GLN A 167 -31.56 -4.48 -10.94
C GLN A 167 -31.76 -2.99 -11.24
N GLU A 168 -31.87 -2.15 -10.23
CA GLU A 168 -32.06 -0.72 -10.45
C GLU A 168 -30.82 -0.06 -11.08
N PHE A 169 -29.63 -0.29 -10.53
CA PHE A 169 -28.40 0.30 -11.07
C PHE A 169 -28.17 -0.12 -12.52
N CYS A 170 -28.23 -1.43 -12.80
CA CYS A 170 -27.91 -1.95 -14.12
C CYS A 170 -28.93 -1.56 -15.20
N ILE A 171 -30.19 -1.30 -14.82
CA ILE A 171 -31.24 -0.86 -15.77
C ILE A 171 -31.26 0.66 -15.90
N ARG A 172 -31.23 1.41 -14.79
CA ARG A 172 -31.49 2.86 -14.77
C ARG A 172 -30.22 3.69 -14.89
N SER A 173 -29.19 3.33 -14.11
CA SER A 173 -27.94 4.10 -14.03
C SER A 173 -27.00 3.73 -15.16
N ALA A 174 -26.59 2.45 -15.22
CA ALA A 174 -25.65 1.96 -16.22
C ALA A 174 -26.31 1.67 -17.59
N LYS A 175 -27.62 1.44 -17.61
CA LYS A 175 -28.42 1.11 -18.82
C LYS A 175 -27.91 -0.11 -19.60
N LEU A 176 -27.28 -1.04 -18.90
CA LEU A 176 -26.74 -2.28 -19.45
C LEU A 176 -27.83 -3.35 -19.61
N CYS A 177 -28.89 -3.29 -18.79
CA CYS A 177 -29.97 -4.26 -18.80
C CYS A 177 -31.28 -3.64 -19.33
N GLY A 178 -31.81 -4.13 -20.47
CA GLY A 178 -33.16 -3.76 -20.96
C GLY A 178 -33.35 -3.82 -22.49
N LYS A 179 -34.60 -4.03 -22.95
CA LYS A 179 -34.98 -4.17 -24.38
C LYS A 179 -35.02 -2.85 -25.19
N GLY A 180 -34.34 -1.80 -24.74
CA GLY A 180 -34.52 -0.45 -25.29
C GLY A 180 -33.28 0.44 -25.19
N VAL A 181 -32.13 -0.01 -25.68
CA VAL A 181 -30.92 0.82 -25.82
C VAL A 181 -31.07 1.80 -27.00
N LYS A 182 -32.09 2.66 -26.97
CA LYS A 182 -32.27 3.77 -27.95
C LYS A 182 -31.50 5.04 -27.56
N GLY A 183 -30.82 5.04 -26.40
CA GLY A 183 -29.94 6.12 -25.94
C GLY A 183 -28.47 6.00 -26.37
N LYS A 184 -28.12 4.98 -27.17
CA LYS A 184 -26.73 4.60 -27.48
C LYS A 184 -25.88 5.74 -28.04
N LYS A 185 -26.44 6.62 -28.89
CA LYS A 185 -25.70 7.72 -29.52
C LYS A 185 -25.15 8.77 -28.55
N LYS A 186 -25.84 9.07 -27.44
CA LYS A 186 -25.37 10.08 -26.48
C LYS A 186 -24.37 9.47 -25.49
N GLN A 187 -24.59 8.22 -25.09
CA GLN A 187 -23.69 7.46 -24.24
C GLN A 187 -22.36 7.13 -24.96
N ASP A 188 -22.42 6.67 -26.22
CA ASP A 188 -21.22 6.47 -27.06
C ASP A 188 -20.42 7.76 -27.23
N SER A 189 -21.06 8.93 -27.23
CA SER A 189 -20.38 10.23 -27.31
C SER A 189 -19.65 10.59 -26.01
N ASP A 190 -20.26 10.33 -24.85
CA ASP A 190 -19.67 10.67 -23.56
C ASP A 190 -18.61 9.64 -23.14
N ASP A 191 -18.81 8.36 -23.46
CA ASP A 191 -17.80 7.31 -23.28
C ASP A 191 -16.58 7.56 -24.18
N LYS A 192 -16.80 7.98 -25.43
CA LYS A 192 -15.69 8.37 -26.33
C LYS A 192 -14.92 9.59 -25.83
N LYS A 193 -15.58 10.53 -25.14
CA LYS A 193 -14.89 11.66 -24.50
C LYS A 193 -14.08 11.22 -23.27
N ARG A 194 -14.61 10.31 -22.44
CA ARG A 194 -13.89 9.75 -21.28
C ARG A 194 -12.66 8.96 -21.73
N LEU A 195 -12.80 8.10 -22.74
CA LEU A 195 -11.68 7.37 -23.34
C LEU A 195 -10.62 8.32 -23.91
N ALA A 196 -11.02 9.38 -24.61
CA ALA A 196 -10.09 10.38 -25.12
C ALA A 196 -9.38 11.19 -24.03
N GLN A 197 -10.06 11.48 -22.90
CA GLN A 197 -9.40 12.11 -21.74
C GLN A 197 -8.41 11.15 -21.06
N ARG A 198 -8.76 9.87 -20.93
CA ARG A 198 -7.86 8.83 -20.39
C ARG A 198 -6.63 8.63 -21.25
N ALA A 199 -6.80 8.49 -22.57
CA ALA A 199 -5.69 8.40 -23.50
C ALA A 199 -4.75 9.61 -23.38
N LYS A 200 -5.29 10.83 -23.22
CA LYS A 200 -4.48 12.03 -22.98
C LYS A 200 -3.77 12.06 -21.63
N MET A 201 -4.35 11.49 -20.58
CA MET A 201 -3.71 11.39 -19.27
C MET A 201 -2.61 10.33 -19.28
N ALA A 202 -2.88 9.16 -19.87
CA ALA A 202 -1.90 8.10 -20.06
C ALA A 202 -0.73 8.58 -20.95
N GLU A 203 -1.03 9.27 -22.06
CA GLU A 203 0.01 9.86 -22.92
C GLU A 203 0.84 10.92 -22.17
N LYS A 204 0.22 11.69 -21.27
CA LYS A 204 0.96 12.63 -20.40
C LYS A 204 1.82 11.91 -19.37
N GLU A 205 1.30 10.87 -18.72
CA GLU A 205 2.06 10.05 -17.76
C GLU A 205 3.23 9.35 -18.44
N GLU A 206 3.00 8.74 -19.61
CA GLU A 206 4.05 8.12 -20.42
C GLU A 206 5.07 9.16 -20.88
N ALA A 207 4.65 10.36 -21.30
CA ALA A 207 5.57 11.44 -21.63
C ALA A 207 6.37 11.94 -20.41
N VAL A 208 5.79 11.96 -19.21
CA VAL A 208 6.49 12.30 -17.96
C VAL A 208 7.47 11.20 -17.59
N GLU A 209 7.09 9.94 -17.73
CA GLU A 209 7.94 8.79 -17.47
C GLU A 209 9.09 8.69 -18.48
N GLU A 210 8.82 8.97 -19.76
CA GLU A 210 9.84 8.99 -20.81
C GLU A 210 10.80 10.18 -20.62
N LYS A 211 10.31 11.34 -20.18
CA LYS A 211 11.18 12.45 -19.75
C LYS A 211 12.04 12.06 -18.57
N ARG A 212 11.48 11.42 -17.54
CA ARG A 212 12.25 10.86 -16.41
C ARG A 212 13.30 9.86 -16.86
N LYS A 213 12.97 8.95 -17.79
CA LYS A 213 13.91 7.99 -18.39
C LYS A 213 14.99 8.64 -19.25
N LYS A 214 14.71 9.81 -19.85
CA LYS A 214 15.68 10.59 -20.65
C LYS A 214 16.60 11.43 -19.75
N GLU A 215 16.09 11.91 -18.63
CA GLU A 215 16.82 12.68 -17.63
C GLU A 215 17.58 11.79 -16.63
N ASP A 216 17.33 10.47 -16.64
CA ASP A 216 18.04 9.52 -15.78
C ASP A 216 19.54 9.46 -16.17
N PRO A 217 20.44 9.98 -15.32
CA PRO A 217 21.88 9.95 -15.58
C PRO A 217 22.44 8.53 -15.69
N MET A 218 21.69 7.51 -15.25
CA MET A 218 22.11 6.11 -15.27
C MET A 218 21.73 5.37 -16.57
N ARG A 219 20.97 6.01 -17.48
CA ARG A 219 20.59 5.37 -18.75
C ARG A 219 21.80 5.03 -19.63
N SER A 220 22.82 5.86 -19.60
CA SER A 220 24.06 5.74 -20.37
C SER A 220 25.02 4.66 -19.87
N LEU A 221 24.76 4.07 -18.69
CA LEU A 221 25.62 3.05 -18.11
C LEU A 221 25.41 1.67 -18.76
N PRO A 222 26.48 0.87 -18.95
CA PRO A 222 26.38 -0.54 -19.32
C PRO A 222 25.49 -1.33 -18.34
N GLU A 223 24.80 -2.36 -18.82
CA GLU A 223 23.91 -3.20 -17.98
C GLU A 223 24.65 -3.82 -16.78
N ASP A 224 25.89 -4.29 -16.99
CA ASP A 224 26.72 -4.83 -15.90
C ASP A 224 27.01 -3.80 -14.81
N SER A 225 27.18 -2.53 -15.17
CA SER A 225 27.37 -1.45 -14.21
C SER A 225 26.08 -1.13 -13.45
N LYS A 226 24.91 -1.27 -14.10
CA LYS A 226 23.60 -1.09 -13.46
C LYS A 226 23.36 -2.14 -12.38
N PHE A 227 23.61 -3.42 -12.68
CA PHE A 227 23.50 -4.50 -11.70
C PHE A 227 24.52 -4.34 -10.56
N GLY A 228 25.75 -3.93 -10.87
CA GLY A 228 26.77 -3.63 -9.86
C GLY A 228 26.33 -2.52 -8.89
N ILE A 229 25.77 -1.43 -9.42
CA ILE A 229 25.29 -0.31 -8.61
C ILE A 229 24.03 -0.69 -7.83
N GLN A 230 23.09 -1.43 -8.43
CA GLN A 230 21.91 -1.94 -7.73
C GLN A 230 22.32 -2.76 -6.50
N ARG A 231 23.24 -3.71 -6.67
CA ARG A 231 23.76 -4.52 -5.56
C ARG A 231 24.46 -3.68 -4.49
N LEU A 232 25.18 -2.63 -4.90
CA LEU A 232 25.83 -1.69 -3.99
C LEU A 232 24.79 -0.92 -3.15
N LEU A 233 23.70 -0.47 -3.78
CA LEU A 233 22.59 0.22 -3.10
C LEU A 233 21.83 -0.69 -2.14
N GLU A 234 21.53 -1.93 -2.55
CA GLU A 234 20.92 -2.95 -1.69
C GLU A 234 21.79 -3.22 -0.46
N MET A 235 23.09 -3.38 -0.66
CA MET A 235 24.04 -3.58 0.43
C MET A 235 24.15 -2.34 1.35
N ALA A 236 24.06 -1.12 0.81
CA ALA A 236 24.06 0.09 1.63
C ALA A 236 22.79 0.24 2.47
N ARG A 237 21.66 -0.24 1.96
CA ARG A 237 20.39 -0.29 2.69
C ARG A 237 20.41 -1.32 3.81
N ASP A 238 20.93 -2.52 3.53
CA ASP A 238 20.86 -3.66 4.43
C ASP A 238 22.01 -3.65 5.46
N ASP A 239 23.23 -3.24 5.04
CA ASP A 239 24.41 -3.08 5.90
C ASP A 239 25.07 -1.70 5.66
N PRO A 240 24.54 -0.62 6.27
CA PRO A 240 25.13 0.72 6.13
C PRO A 240 26.55 0.83 6.68
N LEU A 241 26.99 -0.14 7.51
CA LEU A 241 28.36 -0.16 8.03
C LEU A 241 29.38 -0.65 7.01
N HIS A 242 28.95 -1.27 5.91
CA HIS A 242 29.85 -1.84 4.92
C HIS A 242 30.83 -0.80 4.35
N TYR A 243 30.33 0.42 4.09
CA TYR A 243 31.06 1.49 3.40
C TYR A 243 31.81 2.47 4.33
N LEU A 244 31.73 2.26 5.64
CA LEU A 244 32.44 3.09 6.61
C LEU A 244 33.88 2.60 6.79
N ASP A 245 34.78 3.46 7.27
CA ASP A 245 36.11 3.02 7.67
C ASP A 245 36.05 2.18 8.98
N ASP A 246 37.04 1.33 9.19
CA ASP A 246 37.04 0.40 10.34
C ASP A 246 37.03 1.12 11.69
N ALA A 247 37.63 2.32 11.80
CA ALA A 247 37.59 3.09 13.03
C ALA A 247 36.18 3.60 13.33
N THR A 248 35.45 4.06 12.31
CA THR A 248 34.04 4.45 12.41
C THR A 248 33.15 3.25 12.72
N LYS A 249 33.35 2.10 12.07
CA LYS A 249 32.62 0.86 12.40
C LYS A 249 32.82 0.46 13.86
N ALA A 250 34.04 0.55 14.37
CA ALA A 250 34.35 0.24 15.76
C ALA A 250 33.62 1.19 16.73
N ARG A 251 33.63 2.50 16.45
CA ARG A 251 32.88 3.49 17.26
C ARG A 251 31.38 3.20 17.27
N ILE A 252 30.79 2.92 16.12
CA ILE A 252 29.36 2.61 16.02
C ILE A 252 29.01 1.33 16.78
N ARG A 253 29.83 0.27 16.69
CA ARG A 253 29.61 -0.98 17.44
C ARG A 253 29.67 -0.76 18.96
N THR A 254 30.65 0.01 19.44
CA THR A 254 30.76 0.36 20.86
C THR A 254 29.55 1.19 21.30
N ALA A 255 29.19 2.23 20.53
CA ALA A 255 28.05 3.07 20.83
C ALA A 255 26.74 2.27 20.87
N ARG A 256 26.53 1.33 19.93
CA ARG A 256 25.35 0.46 19.92
C ARG A 256 25.21 -0.35 21.20
N ALA A 257 26.30 -0.89 21.73
CA ALA A 257 26.28 -1.64 22.99
C ALA A 257 25.97 -0.74 24.20
N ASP A 258 26.58 0.45 24.25
CA ASP A 258 26.42 1.41 25.35
C ASP A 258 25.02 2.03 25.39
N LEU A 259 24.44 2.34 24.22
CA LEU A 259 23.21 3.12 24.09
C LEU A 259 21.93 2.27 24.17
N ARG A 260 22.01 0.93 24.19
CA ARG A 260 20.81 0.04 24.14
C ARG A 260 19.73 0.45 25.13
N CYS A 261 20.12 0.64 26.39
CA CYS A 261 19.18 0.97 27.46
C CYS A 261 18.56 2.36 27.29
N ASP A 262 19.37 3.36 26.94
CA ASP A 262 18.89 4.72 26.74
C ASP A 262 17.94 4.82 25.55
N VAL A 263 18.28 4.16 24.44
CA VAL A 263 17.46 4.14 23.22
C VAL A 263 16.17 3.38 23.44
N CYS A 264 16.20 2.20 24.09
CA CYS A 264 14.99 1.44 24.41
C CYS A 264 13.99 2.25 25.25
N ARG A 265 14.48 2.90 26.32
CA ARG A 265 13.67 3.80 27.13
C ARG A 265 13.12 4.95 26.31
N ARG A 266 13.96 5.57 25.47
CA ARG A 266 13.54 6.73 24.67
C ARG A 266 12.46 6.37 23.66
N VAL A 267 12.58 5.21 23.01
CA VAL A 267 11.57 4.70 22.08
C VAL A 267 10.20 4.61 22.78
N LEU A 268 10.13 3.99 23.97
CA LEU A 268 8.89 3.89 24.73
C LEU A 268 8.35 5.27 25.17
N GLU A 269 9.22 6.19 25.58
CA GLU A 269 8.82 7.56 25.92
C GLU A 269 8.23 8.32 24.73
N GLU A 270 8.82 8.16 23.54
CA GLU A 270 8.33 8.76 22.29
C GLU A 270 6.98 8.15 21.90
N THR A 271 6.83 6.82 21.95
CA THR A 271 5.55 6.15 21.71
C THR A 271 4.46 6.67 22.65
N VAL A 272 4.76 6.77 23.95
CA VAL A 272 3.81 7.32 24.93
C VAL A 272 3.42 8.76 24.60
N SER A 273 4.39 9.58 24.17
CA SER A 273 4.14 10.98 23.80
C SER A 273 3.21 11.12 22.59
N GLU A 274 3.18 10.12 21.70
CA GLU A 274 2.27 10.08 20.55
C GLU A 274 0.90 9.48 20.89
N VAL A 275 0.84 8.53 21.85
CA VAL A 275 -0.40 7.83 22.23
C VAL A 275 -1.24 8.65 23.22
N ILE A 276 -0.61 9.31 24.22
CA ILE A 276 -1.33 10.05 25.26
C ILE A 276 -2.24 11.17 24.71
N PRO A 277 -1.85 11.97 23.69
CA PRO A 277 -2.72 13.00 23.14
C PRO A 277 -3.95 12.44 22.40
N LYS A 278 -3.92 11.18 21.96
CA LYS A 278 -5.03 10.55 21.23
C LYS A 278 -6.21 10.24 22.16
N PRO A 279 -7.46 10.27 21.67
CA PRO A 279 -8.63 9.87 22.47
C PRO A 279 -8.52 8.41 22.91
N LYS A 280 -9.13 8.05 24.04
CA LYS A 280 -9.02 6.69 24.63
C LYS A 280 -9.43 5.58 23.68
N SER A 281 -10.38 5.83 22.77
CA SER A 281 -10.83 4.88 21.75
C SER A 281 -9.75 4.53 20.71
N LEU A 282 -8.70 5.35 20.58
CA LEU A 282 -7.57 5.18 19.67
C LEU A 282 -6.26 4.87 20.41
N ARG A 283 -6.37 4.28 21.61
CA ARG A 283 -5.25 3.78 22.41
C ARG A 283 -5.29 2.26 22.51
N SER A 284 -5.71 1.61 21.42
CA SER A 284 -5.67 0.16 21.35
C SER A 284 -4.22 -0.32 21.28
N GLU A 285 -3.98 -1.57 21.65
CA GLU A 285 -2.67 -2.20 21.50
C GLU A 285 -2.21 -2.17 20.03
N SER A 286 -3.12 -2.40 19.08
CA SER A 286 -2.83 -2.29 17.65
C SER A 286 -2.36 -0.90 17.22
N ASP A 287 -2.93 0.17 17.79
CA ASP A 287 -2.48 1.53 17.49
C ASP A 287 -1.06 1.80 18.02
N ILE A 288 -0.74 1.24 19.19
CA ILE A 288 0.60 1.33 19.80
C ILE A 288 1.60 0.55 18.94
N LEU A 289 1.22 -0.66 18.52
CA LEU A 289 2.04 -1.52 17.66
C LEU A 289 2.39 -0.80 16.35
N SER A 290 1.41 -0.20 15.66
CA SER A 290 1.67 0.54 14.41
C SER A 290 2.61 1.74 14.60
N ILE A 291 2.58 2.41 15.76
CA ILE A 291 3.56 3.47 16.06
C ILE A 291 4.95 2.86 16.25
N LEU A 292 5.05 1.77 17.02
CA LEU A 292 6.33 1.10 17.30
C LEU A 292 6.99 0.56 16.03
N GLU A 293 6.24 -0.01 15.09
CA GLU A 293 6.76 -0.47 13.80
C GLU A 293 7.45 0.65 13.00
N GLY A 294 6.94 1.87 13.10
CA GLY A 294 7.48 3.05 12.41
C GLY A 294 8.56 3.81 13.19
N ILE A 295 8.72 3.58 14.50
CA ILE A 295 9.45 4.52 15.38
C ILE A 295 10.97 4.56 15.15
N CYS A 296 11.53 3.54 14.50
CA CYS A 296 12.94 3.50 14.11
C CYS A 296 13.18 3.98 12.66
N ALA A 297 12.18 4.56 12.00
CA ALA A 297 12.29 5.14 10.66
C ALA A 297 11.71 6.57 10.63
N GLY A 298 12.38 7.48 9.93
CA GLY A 298 11.94 8.86 9.74
C GLY A 298 11.11 9.11 8.49
N GLY A 299 10.64 8.05 7.83
CA GLY A 299 9.96 8.11 6.54
C GLY A 299 10.89 8.03 5.33
N PRO A 300 10.32 8.05 4.11
CA PRO A 300 11.08 7.90 2.87
C PRO A 300 11.98 9.11 2.60
N ASP A 301 13.19 8.85 2.13
CA ASP A 301 14.10 9.90 1.66
C ASP A 301 13.79 10.24 0.20
N LEU A 302 13.15 11.39 -0.02
CA LEU A 302 12.80 11.86 -1.38
C LEU A 302 13.92 12.64 -2.08
N SER A 303 15.07 12.89 -1.41
CA SER A 303 16.20 13.56 -2.07
C SER A 303 16.96 12.64 -3.01
N ILE A 304 16.86 11.34 -2.78
CA ILE A 304 17.52 10.33 -3.58
C ILE A 304 16.43 9.64 -4.42
N PRO A 305 16.50 9.72 -5.76
CA PRO A 305 15.58 8.97 -6.61
C PRO A 305 15.65 7.47 -6.32
N ASN A 306 14.53 6.76 -6.51
CA ASN A 306 14.55 5.31 -6.54
C ASN A 306 15.35 4.87 -7.78
N TYR A 307 16.49 4.22 -7.55
CA TYR A 307 17.36 3.70 -8.60
C TYR A 307 17.22 2.18 -8.68
N PHE A 308 16.94 1.66 -9.88
CA PHE A 308 16.83 0.22 -10.15
C PHE A 308 15.79 -0.53 -9.30
N GLY A 309 14.76 0.17 -8.81
CA GLY A 309 13.75 -0.42 -7.93
C GLY A 309 14.20 -0.51 -6.47
N VAL A 310 15.41 -0.05 -6.14
CA VAL A 310 15.93 0.01 -4.78
C VAL A 310 15.57 1.36 -4.19
N GLU A 311 14.66 1.33 -3.22
CA GLU A 311 14.33 2.52 -2.44
C GLU A 311 15.55 2.96 -1.61
N PRO A 312 15.80 4.28 -1.51
CA PRO A 312 16.87 4.78 -0.67
C PRO A 312 16.61 4.43 0.80
N PRO A 313 17.66 4.34 1.63
CA PRO A 313 17.50 4.16 3.05
C PRO A 313 16.56 5.22 3.63
N PRO A 314 15.65 4.85 4.55
CA PRO A 314 14.76 5.83 5.16
C PRO A 314 15.57 6.85 5.96
N LEU A 315 14.98 8.03 6.15
CA LEU A 315 15.55 9.04 7.03
C LEU A 315 15.71 8.49 8.46
N PRO A 316 16.64 9.03 9.25
CA PRO A 316 16.77 8.64 10.66
C PRO A 316 15.47 8.94 11.43
N PRO A 317 15.20 8.26 12.56
CA PRO A 317 14.00 8.48 13.35
C PRO A 317 13.78 9.94 13.76
N ASP A 318 12.53 10.40 13.81
CA ASP A 318 12.19 11.79 14.17
C ASP A 318 12.72 12.21 15.55
N TRP A 319 12.84 11.27 16.49
CA TRP A 319 13.34 11.54 17.82
C TRP A 319 14.85 11.79 17.86
N THR A 320 15.63 11.38 16.85
CA THR A 320 17.07 11.69 16.78
C THR A 320 17.34 13.17 16.52
N ASP A 321 16.33 13.94 16.08
CA ASP A 321 16.45 15.39 15.97
C ASP A 321 16.51 16.08 17.35
N ARG A 322 16.02 15.39 18.39
CA ARG A 322 15.96 15.86 19.78
C ARG A 322 17.07 15.27 20.65
N TRP A 323 17.68 14.16 20.24
CA TRP A 323 18.62 13.38 21.05
C TRP A 323 19.83 12.97 20.24
N ARG A 324 21.00 12.97 20.88
CA ARG A 324 22.25 12.56 20.23
C ARG A 324 23.11 11.68 21.14
N PRO A 325 23.88 10.77 20.57
CA PRO A 325 24.90 10.07 21.33
C PRO A 325 26.03 11.04 21.67
N LYS A 326 26.53 10.98 22.91
CA LYS A 326 27.73 11.72 23.32
C LYS A 326 28.62 10.80 24.13
N LEU A 327 29.90 10.73 23.76
CA LEU A 327 30.90 10.02 24.55
C LEU A 327 31.11 10.75 25.88
N ASP A 328 30.81 10.08 26.99
CA ASP A 328 31.14 10.57 28.32
C ASP A 328 32.57 10.18 28.66
N LYS A 329 33.47 11.16 28.71
CA LYS A 329 34.91 10.93 28.92
C LYS A 329 35.23 10.33 30.29
N GLN A 330 34.37 10.54 31.29
CA GLN A 330 34.61 10.02 32.64
C GLN A 330 34.26 8.54 32.73
N LEU A 331 33.16 8.15 32.07
CA LEU A 331 32.66 6.77 32.07
C LEU A 331 33.22 5.94 30.92
N ASN A 332 33.90 6.58 29.97
CA ASN A 332 34.38 5.98 28.72
C ASN A 332 33.29 5.18 27.98
N ARG A 333 32.06 5.73 27.96
CA ARG A 333 30.90 5.11 27.31
C ARG A 333 30.05 6.16 26.61
N TYR A 334 29.34 5.76 25.56
CA TYR A 334 28.34 6.60 24.94
C TYR A 334 27.10 6.71 25.81
N VAL A 335 26.54 7.91 25.91
CA VAL A 335 25.28 8.19 26.62
C VAL A 335 24.38 9.04 25.74
N LEU A 336 23.07 8.82 25.85
CA LEU A 336 22.11 9.62 25.10
C LEU A 336 21.89 10.96 25.81
N LYS A 337 22.12 12.08 25.11
CA LYS A 337 21.90 13.43 25.65
C LYS A 337 20.99 14.25 24.75
N PRO A 338 20.21 15.20 25.32
CA PRO A 338 19.41 16.12 24.51
C PRO A 338 20.29 16.91 23.53
N ALA A 339 19.81 17.08 22.31
CA ALA A 339 20.45 17.89 21.30
C ALA A 339 20.32 19.39 21.67
N PRO A 340 21.36 20.21 21.42
CA PRO A 340 21.27 21.66 21.62
C PRO A 340 20.15 22.27 20.77
N LYS A 341 19.42 23.27 21.31
CA LYS A 341 18.28 23.93 20.64
C LYS A 341 18.58 24.37 19.20
N LYS A 342 19.77 24.93 18.95
CA LYS A 342 20.20 25.36 17.60
C LYS A 342 20.28 24.20 16.62
N ARG A 343 20.83 23.06 17.05
CA ARG A 343 20.94 21.85 16.22
C ARG A 343 19.57 21.26 15.93
N ARG A 344 18.72 21.16 16.95
CA ARG A 344 17.33 20.73 16.79
C ARG A 344 16.59 21.55 15.73
N GLN A 345 16.69 22.88 15.77
CA GLN A 345 16.09 23.75 14.76
C GLN A 345 16.67 23.55 13.35
N LYS A 346 17.98 23.30 13.23
CA LYS A 346 18.63 22.96 11.94
C LYS A 346 18.05 21.66 11.39
N ARG A 347 17.88 20.65 12.24
CA ARG A 347 17.32 19.34 11.90
C ARG A 347 15.84 19.39 11.52
N GLU A 348 15.03 20.12 12.28
CA GLU A 348 13.61 20.33 11.94
C GLU A 348 13.45 21.01 10.57
N LYS A 349 14.29 22.02 10.27
CA LYS A 349 14.33 22.65 8.94
C LYS A 349 14.79 21.67 7.86
N TRP A 350 15.85 20.90 8.12
CA TRP A 350 16.35 19.89 7.21
C TRP A 350 15.27 18.83 6.86
N ARG A 351 14.56 18.31 7.86
CA ARG A 351 13.45 17.36 7.67
C ARG A 351 12.26 17.99 6.94
N SER A 352 12.01 19.29 7.12
CA SER A 352 10.96 19.97 6.35
C SER A 352 11.28 20.06 4.85
N LEU A 353 12.56 20.20 4.49
CA LEU A 353 13.03 20.13 3.10
C LEU A 353 12.95 18.70 2.54
N ALA A 354 12.92 17.69 3.43
CA ALA A 354 12.87 16.30 3.04
C ALA A 354 11.61 15.89 2.29
N LYS A 355 10.49 16.56 2.59
CA LYS A 355 9.21 16.37 1.91
C LYS A 355 9.23 16.78 0.43
N ASP A 356 10.12 17.70 0.07
CA ASP A 356 10.29 18.19 -1.29
C ASP A 356 11.46 17.51 -2.03
N GLY A 357 12.23 16.63 -1.36
CA GLY A 357 13.46 16.06 -1.90
C GLY A 357 14.61 17.06 -2.08
N LYS A 358 14.58 18.20 -1.38
CA LYS A 358 15.57 19.30 -1.52
C LYS A 358 16.63 19.30 -0.42
N GLN A 359 16.55 18.35 0.50
CA GLN A 359 17.54 18.17 1.56
C GLN A 359 18.87 17.69 0.99
N GLN A 360 19.96 18.21 1.54
CA GLN A 360 21.28 17.64 1.33
C GLN A 360 21.59 16.66 2.47
N PRO A 361 22.41 15.63 2.25
CA PRO A 361 22.86 14.75 3.32
C PRO A 361 23.44 15.55 4.50
N PRO A 362 23.21 15.11 5.75
CA PRO A 362 23.79 15.77 6.91
C PRO A 362 25.32 15.68 6.90
N GLU A 363 25.97 16.52 7.69
CA GLU A 363 27.44 16.49 7.85
C GLU A 363 27.89 15.11 8.36
N SER A 364 29.13 14.69 8.04
CA SER A 364 29.61 13.33 8.31
C SER A 364 29.48 12.90 9.78
N GLU A 365 29.75 13.81 10.73
CA GLU A 365 29.57 13.53 12.16
C GLU A 365 28.08 13.28 12.51
N GLU A 366 27.17 14.08 11.96
CA GLU A 366 25.73 13.91 12.19
C GLU A 366 25.22 12.61 11.55
N SER A 367 25.74 12.24 10.39
CA SER A 367 25.44 10.96 9.73
C SER A 367 25.92 9.74 10.55
N GLU A 368 27.11 9.82 11.15
CA GLU A 368 27.61 8.78 12.06
C GLU A 368 26.69 8.63 13.29
N GLU A 369 26.33 9.75 13.93
CA GLU A 369 25.42 9.77 15.08
C GLU A 369 24.04 9.20 14.75
N ASP A 370 23.47 9.58 13.60
CA ASP A 370 22.19 9.05 13.11
C ASP A 370 22.26 7.53 12.86
N THR A 371 23.39 7.05 12.32
CA THR A 371 23.62 5.62 12.09
C THR A 371 23.70 4.86 13.42
N MET A 372 24.39 5.41 14.43
CA MET A 372 24.45 4.83 15.78
C MET A 372 23.04 4.66 16.36
N LEU A 373 22.22 5.72 16.34
CA LEU A 373 20.89 5.70 16.92
C LEU A 373 19.92 4.80 16.14
N THR A 374 19.94 4.87 14.82
CA THR A 374 19.04 4.08 13.95
C THR A 374 19.31 2.59 14.10
N LEU A 375 20.57 2.17 14.07
CA LEU A 375 20.93 0.76 14.25
C LEU A 375 20.64 0.28 15.68
N THR A 376 20.95 1.10 16.69
CA THR A 376 20.62 0.75 18.08
C THR A 376 19.11 0.60 18.28
N CYS A 377 18.31 1.48 17.67
CA CYS A 377 16.85 1.42 17.72
C CYS A 377 16.33 0.09 17.16
N LYS A 378 16.80 -0.29 15.95
CA LYS A 378 16.46 -1.57 15.32
C LYS A 378 16.90 -2.77 16.16
N ASP A 379 18.03 -2.69 16.86
CA ASP A 379 18.54 -3.79 17.70
C ASP A 379 17.77 -4.01 19.01
N VAL A 380 17.08 -2.99 19.51
CA VAL A 380 16.36 -3.04 20.80
C VAL A 380 14.86 -3.13 20.64
N LEU A 381 14.32 -2.72 19.50
CA LEU A 381 12.89 -2.68 19.26
C LEU A 381 12.33 -4.09 19.06
N GLU A 382 11.46 -4.50 19.97
CA GLU A 382 10.62 -5.70 19.87
C GLU A 382 9.15 -5.23 19.85
N PRO A 383 8.56 -4.88 18.69
CA PRO A 383 7.30 -4.13 18.61
C PRO A 383 6.15 -4.75 19.39
N GLU A 384 5.94 -6.06 19.26
CA GLU A 384 4.87 -6.81 19.94
C GLU A 384 5.04 -6.80 21.47
N ARG A 385 6.25 -7.10 21.95
CA ARG A 385 6.53 -7.11 23.39
C ARG A 385 6.44 -5.70 23.99
N PHE A 386 6.87 -4.70 23.23
CA PHE A 386 6.80 -3.29 23.65
C PHE A 386 5.35 -2.80 23.66
N SER A 387 4.54 -3.17 22.66
CA SER A 387 3.13 -2.79 22.60
C SER A 387 2.34 -3.40 23.75
N GLU A 388 2.53 -4.69 24.05
CA GLU A 388 1.87 -5.38 25.15
C GLU A 388 2.23 -4.73 26.50
N ALA A 389 3.52 -4.59 26.80
CA ALA A 389 3.99 -4.01 28.06
C ALA A 389 3.50 -2.56 28.21
N LEU A 390 3.55 -1.76 27.14
CA LEU A 390 3.13 -0.37 27.20
C LEU A 390 1.61 -0.24 27.32
N PHE A 391 0.83 -1.07 26.62
CA PHE A 391 -0.63 -1.09 26.72
C PHE A 391 -1.08 -1.42 28.15
N HIS A 392 -0.48 -2.43 28.76
CA HIS A 392 -0.72 -2.79 30.17
C HIS A 392 -0.44 -1.60 31.10
N GLU A 393 0.74 -0.97 30.97
CA GLU A 393 1.15 0.15 31.83
C GLU A 393 0.32 1.42 31.62
N LEU A 394 -0.13 1.69 30.39
CA LEU A 394 -1.03 2.79 30.07
C LEU A 394 -2.44 2.57 30.64
N GLY A 395 -2.89 1.31 30.73
CA GLY A 395 -4.12 0.93 31.42
C GLY A 395 -4.11 1.33 32.89
N LEU A 396 -2.98 1.09 33.57
CA LEU A 396 -2.79 1.46 34.99
C LEU A 396 -2.71 2.97 35.21
N CYS A 397 -2.21 3.73 34.22
CA CYS A 397 -2.08 5.18 34.32
C CYS A 397 -3.41 5.94 34.38
N GLN A 398 -4.54 5.33 34.00
CA GLN A 398 -5.83 6.01 34.01
C GLN A 398 -6.29 6.44 35.42
N ALA A 399 -5.67 5.91 36.48
CA ALA A 399 -5.97 6.21 37.86
C ALA A 399 -5.03 7.26 38.51
N ALA A 400 -3.94 7.67 37.85
CA ALA A 400 -2.89 8.49 38.46
C ALA A 400 -2.72 9.87 37.76
N SER A 401 -2.32 10.88 38.52
CA SER A 401 -2.06 12.25 38.02
C SER A 401 -0.77 12.38 37.20
N SER A 402 0.16 11.43 37.33
CA SER A 402 1.37 11.33 36.51
C SER A 402 1.53 9.90 35.96
N CYS A 403 1.66 9.78 34.64
CA CYS A 403 1.81 8.49 33.99
C CYS A 403 3.28 8.20 33.70
N ALA A 404 3.93 7.39 34.55
CA ALA A 404 5.26 6.86 34.30
C ALA A 404 5.24 5.52 33.51
N ALA A 405 4.26 5.33 32.61
CA ALA A 405 4.09 4.07 31.86
C ALA A 405 5.35 3.69 31.07
N ALA A 406 5.96 4.65 30.37
CA ALA A 406 7.17 4.39 29.59
C ALA A 406 8.31 3.84 30.46
N SER A 407 8.56 4.43 31.63
CA SER A 407 9.63 3.99 32.54
C SER A 407 9.35 2.62 33.15
N ARG A 408 8.09 2.31 33.47
CA ARG A 408 7.70 0.99 34.01
C ARG A 408 7.75 -0.10 32.95
N ALA A 409 7.26 0.19 31.74
CA ALA A 409 7.39 -0.71 30.60
C ALA A 409 8.87 -0.97 30.26
N ALA A 410 9.69 0.09 30.26
CA ALA A 410 11.13 -0.03 30.03
C ALA A 410 11.82 -0.96 31.04
N ALA A 411 11.42 -0.93 32.32
CA ALA A 411 11.95 -1.84 33.34
C ALA A 411 11.64 -3.32 33.05
N GLN A 412 10.56 -3.61 32.33
CA GLN A 412 10.11 -4.97 32.01
C GLN A 412 10.74 -5.49 30.71
N VAL A 413 10.92 -4.64 29.70
CA VAL A 413 11.31 -5.07 28.34
C VAL A 413 12.74 -4.68 27.96
N CYS A 414 13.30 -3.60 28.50
CA CYS A 414 14.61 -3.13 28.09
C CYS A 414 15.75 -3.96 28.71
N THR A 415 16.57 -4.54 27.84
CA THR A 415 17.78 -5.30 28.23
C THR A 415 19.05 -4.66 27.65
N GLY A 416 20.08 -4.57 28.48
CA GLY A 416 21.41 -4.12 28.05
C GLY A 416 22.14 -5.17 27.21
N ALA A 417 23.34 -4.83 26.73
CA ALA A 417 24.14 -5.72 25.86
C ALA A 417 24.48 -7.07 26.52
N ASN A 418 24.52 -7.12 27.85
CA ASN A 418 24.84 -8.31 28.63
C ASN A 418 23.61 -9.17 28.95
N GLY A 419 22.45 -8.88 28.34
CA GLY A 419 21.16 -9.52 28.63
C GLY A 419 20.55 -9.17 29.99
N ARG A 420 21.22 -8.34 30.80
CA ARG A 420 20.70 -7.88 32.09
C ARG A 420 19.62 -6.80 31.87
N PRO A 421 18.57 -6.76 32.70
CA PRO A 421 17.61 -5.66 32.68
C PRO A 421 18.33 -4.32 32.80
N CYS A 422 17.88 -3.33 32.03
CA CYS A 422 18.42 -2.00 32.12
C CYS A 422 18.18 -1.42 33.52
N ALA A 423 19.24 -0.93 34.16
CA ALA A 423 19.10 -0.23 35.43
C ALA A 423 18.32 1.06 35.16
N VAL A 424 17.06 1.09 35.58
CA VAL A 424 16.29 2.34 35.62
C VAL A 424 16.86 3.11 36.79
N GLU A 425 17.76 4.06 36.51
CA GLU A 425 18.15 5.05 37.52
C GLU A 425 16.85 5.62 38.10
N GLY A 426 16.65 5.37 39.40
CA GLY A 426 15.35 5.49 40.04
C GLY A 426 14.71 6.83 39.72
N VAL A 427 13.42 6.79 39.39
CA VAL A 427 12.58 7.98 39.15
C VAL A 427 12.72 9.01 40.29
N GLU A 428 13.09 8.57 41.49
CA GLU A 428 13.38 9.40 42.66
C GLU A 428 14.55 10.39 42.47
N ASP A 429 15.61 10.04 41.75
CA ASP A 429 16.77 10.94 41.56
C ASP A 429 16.54 11.97 40.45
N VAL A 430 15.68 11.66 39.48
CA VAL A 430 15.29 12.61 38.42
C VAL A 430 14.29 13.64 38.95
N MET A 431 13.36 13.25 39.83
CA MET A 431 12.47 14.21 40.49
C MET A 431 13.23 15.14 41.45
N LYS A 432 14.23 14.64 42.18
CA LYS A 432 15.09 15.48 43.04
C LYS A 432 15.96 16.49 42.27
N LYS A 433 16.28 16.22 41.00
CA LYS A 433 17.05 17.15 40.14
C LYS A 433 16.19 18.14 39.36
N ALA A 434 14.87 17.96 39.32
CA ALA A 434 13.94 18.90 38.68
C ALA A 434 13.39 19.96 39.65
N GLU A 435 13.63 19.81 40.96
CA GLU A 435 13.28 20.76 42.02
C GLU A 435 14.47 21.67 42.45
N LEU A 436 15.60 21.58 41.75
CA LEU A 436 16.78 22.45 41.84
C LEU A 436 17.01 23.11 40.48
#